data_AF-A0A9D7I228-F1
#
_entry.id   AF-A0A9D7I228-F1
#
_cell.length_a   1.000
_cell.length_b   1.000
_cell.length_c   1.000
_cell.angle_alpha   90.00
_cell.angle_beta   90.00
_cell.angle_gamma   90.00
#
_symmetry.space_group_name_H-M   'P 1'
#
loop_
_entity.id
_entity.type
_entity.pdbx_description
1 polymer ?
#
loop_
_entity_poly.entity_id
_entity_poly.type
_entity_poly.pdbx_seq_one_letter_code
_entity_poly.pdbx_strand_id
1 'polypeptide(L)'
;MTLPGNARLTVHPLKSKGDGAALNTLLFRYEDLSFIRAYPGHSALFHDLKPGHYRIVYLFPDAEYALLDSILVQGGGLNYFATDSLAVFLPDSFSLRCHRFFERKYDLRDLPGLDELKDIHLQSLSSNDTYHLECFVFDQMGVPVIGANVVLKRNGVFGNRRRY
;
A
#
# COMPACT_ATOMS: atom_id res chain seq x y z
N MET A 1 19.71 -15.16 -12.30
CA MET A 1 20.12 -15.75 -10.99
C MET A 1 19.86 -14.71 -9.91
N THR A 2 19.21 -15.06 -8.81
CA THR A 2 19.05 -14.16 -7.65
C THR A 2 20.27 -14.26 -6.75
N LEU A 3 20.79 -13.12 -6.27
CA LEU A 3 21.94 -13.11 -5.37
C LEU A 3 21.62 -13.85 -4.05
N PRO A 4 22.59 -14.55 -3.42
CA PRO A 4 22.40 -15.17 -2.11
C PRO A 4 21.92 -14.12 -1.09
N GLY A 5 20.78 -14.38 -0.44
CA GLY A 5 20.14 -13.46 0.52
C GLY A 5 18.94 -12.69 -0.03
N ASN A 6 18.80 -12.59 -1.35
CA ASN A 6 17.68 -11.89 -1.97
C ASN A 6 16.51 -12.84 -2.27
N ALA A 7 15.31 -12.35 -1.97
CA ALA A 7 14.06 -13.08 -2.04
C ALA A 7 13.29 -12.77 -3.33
N ARG A 8 12.38 -13.67 -3.66
CA ARG A 8 11.33 -13.45 -4.65
C ARG A 8 9.99 -13.40 -3.93
N LEU A 9 9.08 -12.57 -4.39
CA LEU A 9 7.70 -12.51 -3.91
C LEU A 9 6.79 -12.76 -5.10
N THR A 10 5.90 -13.76 -4.97
CA THR A 10 4.79 -13.94 -5.90
C THR A 10 3.51 -13.52 -5.21
N VAL A 11 2.77 -12.62 -5.84
CA VAL A 11 1.46 -12.17 -5.39
C VAL A 11 0.43 -12.59 -6.40
N HIS A 12 -0.53 -13.39 -5.95
CA HIS A 12 -1.72 -13.70 -6.73
C HIS A 12 -2.87 -12.84 -6.22
N PRO A 13 -3.17 -11.70 -6.89
CA PRO A 13 -4.38 -10.97 -6.58
C PRO A 13 -5.58 -11.82 -7.02
N LEU A 14 -6.41 -12.26 -6.08
CA LEU A 14 -7.75 -12.72 -6.42
C LEU A 14 -8.56 -11.48 -6.83
N LYS A 15 -9.32 -11.63 -7.92
CA LYS A 15 -10.07 -10.59 -8.65
C LYS A 15 -10.38 -9.35 -7.81
N SER A 16 -9.83 -8.20 -8.24
CA SER A 16 -10.29 -6.89 -7.79
C SER A 16 -11.81 -6.79 -7.97
N LYS A 17 -12.50 -6.18 -7.00
CA LYS A 17 -13.95 -5.92 -7.09
C LYS A 17 -14.28 -4.80 -8.11
N GLY A 18 -13.26 -4.14 -8.68
CA GLY A 18 -13.36 -3.26 -9.84
C GLY A 18 -12.97 -3.99 -11.11
N ASP A 19 -13.76 -3.83 -12.17
CA ASP A 19 -13.65 -4.52 -13.47
C ASP A 19 -12.35 -4.22 -14.26
N GLY A 20 -11.49 -3.33 -13.77
CA GLY A 20 -10.28 -2.89 -14.47
C GLY A 20 -9.02 -3.67 -14.11
N ALA A 21 -8.18 -3.94 -15.11
CA ALA A 21 -6.80 -4.36 -14.88
C ALA A 21 -5.98 -3.18 -14.33
N ALA A 22 -5.10 -3.45 -13.36
CA ALA A 22 -4.17 -2.44 -12.89
C ALA A 22 -3.24 -1.99 -14.04
N LEU A 23 -3.01 -0.69 -14.13
CA LEU A 23 -2.07 -0.10 -15.10
C LEU A 23 -0.63 -0.24 -14.59
N ASN A 24 -0.42 0.12 -13.33
CA ASN A 24 0.88 0.17 -12.69
C ASN A 24 0.81 -0.44 -11.30
N THR A 25 1.93 -1.04 -10.88
CA THR A 25 2.13 -1.56 -9.53
C THR A 25 3.34 -0.89 -8.92
N LEU A 26 3.17 -0.28 -7.75
CA LEU A 26 4.26 0.27 -6.96
C LEU A 26 4.57 -0.67 -5.80
N LEU A 27 5.84 -0.97 -5.59
CA LEU A 27 6.35 -1.75 -4.48
C LEU A 27 7.22 -0.86 -3.59
N PHE A 28 6.85 -0.77 -2.32
CA PHE A 28 7.56 -0.02 -1.29
C PHE A 28 8.07 -0.96 -0.20
N ARG A 29 9.11 -0.54 0.51
CA ARG A 29 9.64 -1.24 1.67
C ARG A 29 9.55 -0.35 2.90
N TYR A 30 9.09 -0.91 4.01
CA TYR A 30 8.93 -0.18 5.27
C TYR A 30 10.26 0.21 5.91
N GLU A 31 11.23 -0.69 5.89
CA GLU A 31 12.53 -0.44 6.52
C GLU A 31 13.46 0.44 5.67
N ASP A 32 13.07 0.79 4.45
CA ASP A 32 13.85 1.60 3.54
C ASP A 32 12.94 2.48 2.68
N LEU A 33 12.69 3.71 3.15
CA LEU A 33 11.85 4.69 2.45
C LEU A 33 12.45 5.15 1.10
N SER A 34 13.73 4.85 0.85
CA SER A 34 14.36 5.10 -0.44
C SER A 34 14.08 3.98 -1.46
N PHE A 35 13.58 2.83 -0.99
CA PHE A 35 13.20 1.72 -1.84
C PHE A 35 11.81 1.92 -2.40
N ILE A 36 11.75 2.14 -3.71
CA ILE A 36 10.53 2.08 -4.49
C ILE A 36 10.85 1.40 -5.82
N ARG A 37 9.93 0.55 -6.30
CA ARG A 37 9.99 -0.02 -7.63
C ARG A 37 8.62 0.07 -8.29
N ALA A 38 8.62 0.48 -9.55
CA ALA A 38 7.42 0.49 -10.38
C ALA A 38 7.45 -0.70 -11.34
N TYR A 39 6.30 -1.33 -11.53
CA TYR A 39 6.11 -2.48 -12.38
C TYR A 39 4.84 -2.29 -13.23
N PRO A 40 4.74 -2.93 -14.40
CA PRO A 40 3.47 -3.04 -15.12
C PRO A 40 2.40 -3.69 -14.22
N GLY A 41 1.16 -3.24 -14.31
CA GLY A 41 0.10 -3.66 -13.37
C GLY A 41 -0.27 -5.16 -13.38
N HIS A 42 0.14 -5.91 -14.40
CA HIS A 42 0.00 -7.37 -14.46
C HIS A 42 1.13 -8.15 -13.77
N SER A 43 2.06 -7.45 -13.11
CA SER A 43 3.21 -8.08 -12.47
C SER A 43 2.80 -8.83 -11.21
N ALA A 44 2.95 -10.15 -11.25
CA ALA A 44 2.73 -11.02 -10.10
C ALA A 44 4.02 -11.42 -9.39
N LEU A 45 5.18 -11.25 -10.03
CA LEU A 45 6.47 -11.75 -9.56
C LEU A 45 7.47 -10.60 -9.37
N PHE A 46 7.92 -10.43 -8.13
CA PHE A 46 8.87 -9.41 -7.71
C PHE A 46 10.18 -10.09 -7.31
N HIS A 47 11.28 -9.64 -7.90
CA HIS A 47 12.60 -10.25 -7.71
C HIS A 47 13.51 -9.36 -6.88
N ASP A 48 14.60 -9.95 -6.38
CA ASP A 48 15.71 -9.21 -5.78
C ASP A 48 15.28 -8.33 -4.59
N LEU A 49 14.45 -8.90 -3.72
CA LEU A 49 13.94 -8.23 -2.52
C LEU A 49 14.81 -8.58 -1.32
N LYS A 50 15.13 -7.58 -0.49
CA LYS A 50 15.75 -7.83 0.82
C LYS A 50 14.68 -8.38 1.78
N PRO A 51 15.06 -9.14 2.82
CA PRO A 51 14.11 -9.50 3.87
C PRO A 51 13.53 -8.26 4.56
N GLY A 52 12.24 -8.27 4.88
CA GLY A 52 11.55 -7.15 5.53
C GLY A 52 10.07 -7.06 5.17
N HIS A 53 9.44 -5.94 5.55
CA HIS A 53 8.04 -5.68 5.28
C HIS A 53 7.87 -4.79 4.05
N TYR A 54 6.92 -5.19 3.22
CA TYR A 54 6.62 -4.52 1.96
C TYR A 54 5.17 -4.09 1.89
N ARG A 55 4.94 -3.05 1.08
CA ARG A 55 3.62 -2.58 0.68
C ARG A 55 3.56 -2.57 -0.84
N ILE A 56 2.46 -3.07 -1.39
CA ILE A 56 2.16 -3.01 -2.82
C ILE A 56 0.96 -2.09 -3.01
N VAL A 57 1.05 -1.19 -3.99
CA VAL A 57 -0.04 -0.34 -4.45
C VAL A 57 -0.33 -0.66 -5.91
N TYR A 58 -1.55 -1.07 -6.21
CA TYR A 58 -2.05 -1.22 -7.57
C TYR A 58 -2.78 0.04 -7.99
N LEU A 59 -2.42 0.62 -9.12
CA LEU A 59 -3.03 1.82 -9.68
C LEU A 59 -3.91 1.46 -10.88
N PHE A 60 -5.13 1.96 -10.91
CA PHE A 60 -6.13 1.68 -11.94
C PHE A 60 -6.36 2.90 -12.87
N PRO A 61 -7.03 2.72 -14.02
CA PRO A 61 -7.23 3.78 -15.01
C PRO A 61 -7.90 5.05 -14.47
N ASP A 62 -8.89 4.93 -13.60
CA ASP A 62 -9.63 6.10 -13.09
C ASP A 62 -8.96 6.78 -11.88
N ALA A 63 -7.64 6.62 -11.74
CA ALA A 63 -6.86 7.00 -10.56
C ALA A 63 -7.35 6.35 -9.26
N GLU A 64 -8.15 5.29 -9.34
CA GLU A 64 -8.42 4.41 -8.23
C GLU A 64 -7.16 3.61 -7.88
N TYR A 65 -7.10 3.10 -6.65
CA TYR A 65 -5.99 2.26 -6.24
C TYR A 65 -6.40 1.18 -5.28
N ALA A 66 -5.57 0.16 -5.15
CA ALA A 66 -5.71 -0.84 -4.12
C ALA A 66 -4.38 -1.05 -3.42
N LEU A 67 -4.43 -1.44 -2.15
CA LEU A 67 -3.23 -1.66 -1.34
C LEU A 67 -3.18 -3.08 -0.77
N LEU A 68 -1.98 -3.67 -0.84
CA LEU A 68 -1.60 -4.81 -0.03
C LEU A 68 -0.50 -4.37 0.90
N ASP A 69 -0.75 -4.52 2.18
CA ASP A 69 0.14 -4.00 3.21
C ASP A 69 0.77 -5.09 4.07
N SER A 70 1.85 -4.71 4.74
CA SER A 70 2.53 -5.54 5.74
C SER A 70 2.93 -6.92 5.23
N ILE A 71 3.35 -7.01 3.96
CA ILE A 71 3.79 -8.26 3.34
C ILE A 71 5.17 -8.58 3.87
N LEU A 72 5.27 -9.62 4.71
CA LEU A 72 6.55 -10.11 5.19
C LEU A 72 7.26 -10.92 4.10
N VAL A 73 8.45 -10.48 3.70
CA VAL A 73 9.33 -11.18 2.76
C VAL A 73 10.50 -11.79 3.53
N GLN A 74 10.62 -13.11 3.47
CA GLN A 74 11.73 -13.86 4.04
C GLN A 74 12.86 -14.03 3.01
N GLY A 75 14.10 -14.01 3.48
CA GLY A 75 15.29 -14.15 2.64
C GLY A 75 15.46 -15.54 2.04
N GLY A 76 16.26 -15.62 0.98
CA GLY A 76 16.79 -16.90 0.49
C GLY A 76 15.78 -17.82 -0.21
N GLY A 77 14.63 -17.30 -0.67
CA GLY A 77 13.62 -18.16 -1.29
C GLY A 77 12.50 -17.43 -2.03
N LEU A 78 11.47 -18.21 -2.38
CA LEU A 78 10.22 -17.75 -2.97
C LEU A 78 9.18 -17.57 -1.86
N ASN A 79 8.71 -16.34 -1.68
CA ASN A 79 7.61 -16.00 -0.81
C ASN A 79 6.33 -15.98 -1.65
N TYR A 80 5.27 -16.59 -1.12
CA TYR A 80 3.97 -16.63 -1.77
C TYR A 80 2.97 -15.86 -0.91
N PHE A 81 2.26 -14.91 -1.53
CA PHE A 81 1.20 -14.16 -0.89
C PHE A 81 -0.07 -14.24 -1.73
N ALA A 82 -1.16 -14.67 -1.09
CA ALA A 82 -2.49 -14.67 -1.68
C ALA A 82 -3.43 -13.89 -0.76
N THR A 83 -4.32 -13.12 -1.38
CA THR A 83 -5.40 -12.41 -0.69
C THR A 83 -6.72 -12.81 -1.33
N ASP A 84 -7.75 -13.04 -0.53
CA ASP A 84 -9.09 -13.39 -1.02
C ASP A 84 -9.89 -12.18 -1.50
N SER A 85 -9.52 -10.99 -1.03
CA SER A 85 -10.14 -9.75 -1.46
C SER A 85 -9.15 -8.59 -1.39
N LEU A 86 -9.31 -7.68 -2.33
CA LEU A 86 -8.52 -6.47 -2.40
C LEU A 86 -9.47 -5.28 -2.37
N ALA A 87 -9.36 -4.43 -1.35
CA ALA A 87 -10.15 -3.22 -1.25
C ALA A 87 -9.65 -2.21 -2.29
N VAL A 88 -10.56 -1.74 -3.14
CA VAL A 88 -10.31 -0.64 -4.08
C VAL A 88 -10.76 0.66 -3.41
N PHE A 89 -9.86 1.63 -3.40
CA PHE A 89 -10.03 2.96 -2.85
C PHE A 89 -10.32 3.94 -3.97
N LEU A 90 -11.23 4.87 -3.69
CA LEU A 90 -11.54 5.99 -4.58
C LEU A 90 -10.30 6.89 -4.74
N PRO A 91 -10.24 7.68 -5.83
CA PRO A 91 -9.12 8.58 -6.05
C PRO A 91 -8.97 9.59 -4.91
N ASP A 92 -7.73 9.80 -4.51
CA ASP A 92 -7.28 10.72 -3.47
C ASP A 92 -6.05 11.50 -3.93
N SER A 93 -5.51 12.37 -3.07
CA SER A 93 -4.37 13.21 -3.42
C SER A 93 -3.13 12.39 -3.80
N PHE A 94 -2.94 11.21 -3.19
CA PHE A 94 -1.83 10.31 -3.47
C PHE A 94 -1.98 9.67 -4.86
N SER A 95 -3.10 9.00 -5.10
CA SER A 95 -3.37 8.28 -6.35
C SER A 95 -3.47 9.21 -7.56
N LEU A 96 -4.06 10.40 -7.41
CA LEU A 96 -4.08 11.43 -8.46
C LEU A 96 -2.69 11.97 -8.82
N ARG A 97 -1.75 11.97 -7.87
CA ARG A 97 -0.36 12.39 -8.13
C ARG A 97 0.42 11.27 -8.81
N CYS A 98 0.26 10.04 -8.34
CA CYS A 98 0.82 8.86 -9.01
C CYS A 98 0.31 8.75 -10.46
N HIS A 99 -0.99 8.97 -10.68
CA HIS A 99 -1.58 8.93 -12.01
C HIS A 99 -0.94 9.98 -12.94
N ARG A 100 -0.87 11.24 -12.50
CA ARG A 100 -0.21 12.33 -13.25
C ARG A 100 1.28 12.06 -13.52
N PHE A 101 1.98 11.42 -12.58
CA PHE A 101 3.37 11.03 -12.77
C PHE A 101 3.51 10.05 -13.96
N PHE A 102 2.65 9.03 -14.01
CA PHE A 102 2.68 8.03 -15.08
C PHE A 102 2.17 8.55 -16.42
N GLU A 103 1.15 9.42 -16.45
CA GLU A 103 0.69 10.07 -17.69
C GLU A 103 1.79 10.86 -18.39
N ARG A 104 2.69 11.49 -17.62
CA ARG A 104 3.82 12.26 -18.16
C ARG A 104 4.98 11.39 -18.64
N LYS A 105 5.05 10.14 -18.18
CA LYS A 105 6.18 9.22 -18.37
C LYS A 105 5.69 7.98 -19.11
N TYR A 106 5.58 8.09 -20.44
CA TYR A 106 5.04 7.05 -21.32
C TYR A 106 5.83 5.73 -21.34
N ASP A 107 7.08 5.70 -20.84
CA ASP A 107 7.87 4.46 -20.78
C ASP A 107 8.42 4.21 -19.37
N LEU A 108 7.97 3.12 -18.75
CA LEU A 108 8.38 2.68 -17.41
C LEU A 108 9.80 2.10 -17.39
N ARG A 109 10.39 1.84 -18.56
CA ARG A 109 11.69 1.16 -18.68
C ARG A 109 12.88 2.08 -18.42
N ASP A 110 12.70 3.38 -18.64
CA ASP A 110 13.64 4.44 -18.32
C ASP A 110 12.96 5.43 -17.37
N LEU A 111 12.96 5.12 -16.06
CA LEU A 111 12.39 5.99 -15.02
C LEU A 111 13.47 6.83 -14.30
N PRO A 112 14.08 7.87 -14.92
CA PRO A 112 14.59 8.98 -14.13
C PRO A 112 13.37 9.69 -13.53
N GLY A 113 13.22 9.67 -12.20
CA GLY A 113 12.05 10.26 -11.52
C GLY A 113 11.42 9.39 -10.42
N LEU A 114 12.00 8.24 -10.07
CA LEU A 114 11.59 7.49 -8.89
C LEU A 114 11.60 8.35 -7.61
N ASP A 115 12.45 9.38 -7.55
CA ASP A 115 12.47 10.34 -6.45
C ASP A 115 11.16 11.13 -6.32
N GLU A 116 10.48 11.47 -7.42
CA GLU A 116 9.16 12.12 -7.36
C GLU A 116 8.10 11.18 -6.75
N LEU A 117 8.13 9.89 -7.09
CA LEU A 117 7.25 8.90 -6.46
C LEU A 117 7.59 8.67 -4.99
N LYS A 118 8.87 8.76 -4.60
CA LYS A 118 9.27 8.76 -3.18
C LYS A 118 8.70 9.95 -2.46
N ASP A 119 8.81 11.14 -3.03
CA ASP A 119 8.27 12.37 -2.44
C ASP A 119 6.74 12.31 -2.31
N ILE A 120 6.06 11.80 -3.34
CA ILE A 120 4.61 11.55 -3.30
C ILE A 120 4.27 10.58 -2.15
N HIS A 121 5.04 9.49 -2.01
CA HIS A 121 4.81 8.50 -0.98
C HIS A 121 5.06 9.06 0.43
N LEU A 122 6.21 9.70 0.66
CA LEU A 122 6.56 10.34 1.92
C LEU A 122 5.52 11.38 2.33
N GLN A 123 5.07 12.21 1.37
CA GLN A 123 4.01 13.17 1.62
C GLN A 123 2.70 12.47 1.96
N SER A 124 2.35 11.37 1.28
CA SER A 124 1.15 10.59 1.64
C SER A 124 1.23 9.99 3.05
N LEU A 125 2.42 9.59 3.52
CA LEU A 125 2.61 9.13 4.90
C LEU A 125 2.46 10.29 5.90
N SER A 126 2.96 11.48 5.56
CA SER A 126 2.83 12.67 6.41
C SER A 126 1.43 13.30 6.39
N SER A 127 0.70 13.15 5.28
CA SER A 127 -0.63 13.74 5.04
C SER A 127 -1.76 12.77 5.39
N ASN A 128 -1.51 11.46 5.41
CA ASN A 128 -2.41 10.50 6.02
C ASN A 128 -2.23 10.59 7.54
N ASP A 129 -2.98 11.51 8.14
CA ASP A 129 -3.34 11.59 9.56
C ASP A 129 -2.64 10.54 10.44
N THR A 130 -1.44 10.88 10.91
CA THR A 130 -0.90 10.21 12.09
C THR A 130 -1.80 10.65 13.24
N TYR A 131 -2.84 9.88 13.53
CA TYR A 131 -3.68 10.11 14.70
C TYR A 131 -2.85 9.77 15.94
N HIS A 132 -2.24 10.78 16.56
CA HIS A 132 -1.76 10.66 17.93
C HIS A 132 -2.97 10.60 18.85
N LEU A 133 -3.26 9.39 19.35
CA LEU A 133 -4.31 9.12 20.30
C LEU A 133 -3.68 8.86 21.67
N GLU A 134 -3.78 9.84 22.56
CA GLU A 134 -3.53 9.64 23.98
C GLU A 134 -4.88 9.41 24.66
N CYS A 135 -5.05 8.26 25.30
CA CYS A 135 -6.27 7.94 26.02
C CYS A 135 -5.99 7.32 27.39
N PHE A 136 -6.85 7.63 28.35
CA PHE A 136 -6.88 7.05 29.68
C PHE A 136 -8.16 6.24 29.83
N VAL A 137 -8.04 5.01 30.32
CA VAL A 137 -9.19 4.17 30.66
C VAL A 137 -9.45 4.33 32.14
N PHE A 138 -10.67 4.74 32.51
CA PHE A 138 -11.09 4.87 33.91
C PHE A 138 -12.18 3.85 34.24
N ASP A 139 -12.25 3.42 35.49
CA ASP A 139 -13.36 2.62 36.00
C ASP A 139 -14.59 3.49 36.36
N GLN A 140 -15.63 2.86 36.91
CA GLN A 140 -16.86 3.55 37.33
C GLN A 140 -16.64 4.54 38.50
N MET A 141 -15.49 4.47 39.17
CA MET A 141 -15.10 5.34 40.28
C MET A 141 -14.10 6.43 39.85
N GLY A 142 -13.70 6.47 38.58
CA GLY A 142 -12.75 7.46 38.05
C GLY A 142 -11.27 7.12 38.27
N VAL A 143 -10.95 5.87 38.62
CA VAL A 143 -9.57 5.40 38.82
C VAL A 143 -9.00 4.87 37.50
N PRO A 144 -7.75 5.22 37.12
CA PRO A 144 -7.15 4.73 35.88
C PRO A 144 -6.89 3.21 35.95
N VAL A 145 -7.28 2.51 34.89
CA VAL A 145 -7.17 1.05 34.78
C VAL A 145 -5.86 0.69 34.09
N ILE A 146 -4.98 -0.01 34.83
CA ILE A 146 -3.72 -0.55 34.30
C ILE A 146 -4.00 -1.89 33.63
N GLY A 147 -3.56 -2.08 32.39
CA GLY A 147 -3.66 -3.34 31.66
C GLY A 147 -4.97 -3.56 30.88
N ALA A 148 -5.72 -2.49 30.59
CA ALA A 148 -6.90 -2.58 29.74
C ALA A 148 -6.52 -2.85 28.28
N ASN A 149 -7.26 -3.76 27.61
CA ASN A 149 -7.16 -3.94 26.16
C ASN A 149 -8.04 -2.90 25.45
N VAL A 150 -7.42 -2.08 24.61
CA VAL A 150 -8.12 -1.10 23.76
C VAL A 150 -8.15 -1.63 22.33
N VAL A 151 -9.35 -1.76 21.76
CA VAL A 151 -9.54 -2.16 20.37
C VAL A 151 -10.10 -0.97 19.59
N LEU A 152 -9.30 -0.43 18.67
CA LEU A 152 -9.73 0.64 17.77
C LEU A 152 -10.49 0.04 16.59
N LYS A 153 -11.74 0.46 16.41
CA LYS A 153 -12.56 0.08 15.25
C LYS A 153 -12.96 1.33 14.48
N ARG A 154 -12.51 1.43 13.23
CA ARG A 154 -12.95 2.50 12.32
C ARG A 154 -14.35 2.15 11.79
N ASN A 155 -15.37 2.86 12.26
CA ASN A 155 -16.72 2.75 11.72
C ASN A 155 -16.88 3.75 10.56
N GLY A 156 -16.80 3.26 9.32
CA GLY A 156 -17.10 4.07 8.14
C GLY A 156 -18.60 4.18 7.91
N VAL A 157 -19.14 5.40 7.97
CA VAL A 157 -20.48 5.69 7.44
C VAL A 157 -20.34 5.91 5.94
N PHE A 158 -20.73 4.92 5.13
CA PHE A 158 -20.93 5.12 3.70
C PHE A 158 -22.19 5.98 3.52
N GLY A 159 -22.00 7.28 3.35
CA GLY A 159 -23.07 8.21 3.00
C GLY A 159 -23.65 7.83 1.65
N ASN A 160 -24.83 7.21 1.67
CA ASN A 160 -25.58 6.84 0.48
C ASN A 160 -26.16 8.13 -0.15
N ARG A 161 -25.40 8.80 -1.02
CA ARG A 161 -25.94 9.90 -1.83
C ARG A 161 -26.78 9.30 -2.96
N ARG A 162 -28.05 9.00 -2.66
CA ARG A 162 -29.09 8.88 -3.70
C ARG A 162 -29.27 10.26 -4.31
N ARG A 163 -28.88 10.41 -5.57
CA ARG A 163 -29.35 11.49 -6.45
C ARG A 163 -30.78 11.13 -6.88
N TYR A 164 -31.73 12.01 -6.57
CA TYR A 164 -32.93 12.24 -7.35
C TYR A 164 -33.06 13.76 -7.50
#